data_AF-A0A1H8UYQ5-F1
#
_entry.id   AF-A0A1H8UYQ5-F1
#
_cell.length_a   1.000
_cell.length_b   1.000
_cell.length_c   1.000
_cell.angle_alpha   90.00
_cell.angle_beta   90.00
_cell.angle_gamma   90.00
#
_symmetry.space_group_name_H-M   'P 1'
#
loop_
_entity.id
_entity.type
_entity.pdbx_description
1 polymer ?
#
loop_
_entity_poly.entity_id
_entity_poly.type
_entity_poly.pdbx_seq_one_letter_code
_entity_poly.pdbx_strand_id
1 'polypeptide(L)'
;MTTPTTEITLERIALIRRLVVAWDPAGQGAPAIHPDAPYGSLDRDGDIANVTGDDEGAAEEHRAVGAALVAFLRHAELKPGRYGYHNPLTKLDLTHVSDVFRDESTGTSPEQIVFEIGPEHVALIRHLAMGWDEARGVPAVDADAPYGPGSLEDAMAKAVGGPRDDLARLHRAMQPALQIFLRSADIAPGDYA
;
A
#
# COMPACT_ATOMS: atom_id res chain seq x y z
N MET A 1 28.13 4.48 1.31
CA MET A 1 27.04 5.40 0.89
C MET A 1 26.09 5.48 2.06
N THR A 2 25.93 6.65 2.68
CA THR A 2 24.90 6.87 3.70
C THR A 2 23.53 6.75 3.04
N THR A 3 22.68 5.87 3.54
CA THR A 3 21.29 5.80 3.09
C THR A 3 20.65 7.18 3.37
N PRO A 4 20.05 7.83 2.36
CA PRO A 4 19.41 9.11 2.58
C PRO A 4 18.27 8.94 3.58
N THR A 5 18.25 9.76 4.62
CA THR A 5 17.17 9.81 5.61
C THR A 5 15.93 10.46 5.00
N THR A 6 14.76 9.91 5.29
CA THR A 6 13.45 10.41 4.88
C THR A 6 12.68 10.91 6.10
N GLU A 7 12.26 12.17 6.08
CA GLU A 7 11.43 12.76 7.12
C GLU A 7 9.97 12.30 6.98
N ILE A 8 9.41 11.79 8.07
CA ILE A 8 7.98 11.49 8.21
C ILE A 8 7.36 12.49 9.20
N THR A 9 6.46 13.34 8.73
CA THR A 9 5.70 14.31 9.54
C THR A 9 4.34 13.74 9.96
N LEU A 10 3.60 14.45 10.82
CA LEU A 10 2.24 14.07 11.19
C LEU A 10 1.28 14.14 10.00
N GLU A 11 1.44 15.15 9.15
CA GLU A 11 0.67 15.36 7.92
C GLU A 11 0.90 14.20 6.94
N ARG A 12 2.17 13.77 6.77
CA ARG A 12 2.52 12.61 5.92
C ARG A 12 1.94 11.31 6.46
N ILE A 13 1.97 11.10 7.78
CA ILE A 13 1.28 9.94 8.39
C ILE A 13 -0.22 9.99 8.11
N ALA A 14 -0.84 11.17 8.22
CA ALA A 14 -2.27 11.34 7.93
C ALA A 14 -2.60 11.08 6.45
N LEU A 15 -1.75 11.52 5.51
CA LEU A 15 -1.89 11.24 4.08
C LEU A 15 -1.69 9.76 3.76
N ILE A 16 -0.66 9.12 4.31
CA ILE A 16 -0.42 7.67 4.14
C ILE A 16 -1.64 6.86 4.60
N ARG A 17 -2.25 7.23 5.73
CA ARG A 17 -3.46 6.57 6.25
C ARG A 17 -4.68 6.71 5.34
N ARG A 18 -4.70 7.71 4.45
CA ARG A 18 -5.77 7.92 3.45
C ARG A 18 -5.50 7.20 2.14
N LEU A 19 -4.30 6.67 1.92
CA LEU A 19 -3.98 5.96 0.69
C LEU A 19 -4.92 4.77 0.47
N VAL A 20 -5.42 4.68 -0.77
CA VAL A 20 -6.29 3.60 -1.22
C VAL A 20 -5.45 2.53 -1.89
N VAL A 21 -5.54 1.31 -1.37
CA VAL A 21 -4.84 0.14 -1.92
C VAL A 21 -5.81 -0.69 -2.74
N ALA A 22 -5.42 -0.95 -3.99
CA ALA A 22 -6.07 -1.87 -4.91
C ALA A 22 -5.11 -3.00 -5.30
N TRP A 23 -5.55 -3.92 -6.16
CA TRP A 23 -4.71 -4.92 -6.78
C TRP A 23 -4.37 -4.54 -8.20
N ASP A 24 -3.08 -4.47 -8.54
CA ASP A 24 -2.63 -4.38 -9.93
C ASP A 24 -2.43 -5.82 -10.46
N PRO A 25 -3.15 -6.25 -11.50
CA PRO A 25 -2.97 -7.58 -12.09
C PRO A 25 -1.80 -7.68 -13.07
N ALA A 26 -1.09 -6.58 -13.37
CA ALA A 26 0.08 -6.61 -14.25
C ALA A 26 1.21 -7.48 -13.71
N GLY A 27 2.06 -8.01 -14.60
CA GLY A 27 3.22 -8.83 -14.22
C GLY A 27 2.83 -10.05 -13.38
N GLN A 28 3.40 -10.15 -12.18
CA GLN A 28 3.09 -11.20 -11.19
C GLN A 28 1.88 -10.84 -10.31
N GLY A 29 1.37 -9.63 -10.43
CA GLY A 29 0.36 -9.04 -9.55
C GLY A 29 0.98 -8.41 -8.31
N ALA A 30 0.38 -7.34 -7.80
CA ALA A 30 0.83 -6.69 -6.56
C ALA A 30 -0.26 -5.81 -5.93
N PRO A 31 -0.21 -5.58 -4.59
CA PRO A 31 -0.96 -4.48 -4.01
C PRO A 31 -0.37 -3.14 -4.51
N ALA A 32 -1.23 -2.23 -4.96
CA ALA A 32 -0.82 -0.95 -5.53
C ALA A 32 -1.67 0.19 -4.97
N ILE A 33 -1.11 1.40 -4.94
CA ILE A 33 -1.92 2.60 -4.67
C ILE A 33 -2.80 2.86 -5.89
N HIS A 34 -4.08 3.17 -5.66
CA HIS A 34 -5.00 3.48 -6.76
C HIS A 34 -4.47 4.65 -7.58
N PRO A 35 -4.24 4.50 -8.90
CA PRO A 35 -3.55 5.52 -9.69
C PRO A 35 -4.37 6.79 -9.86
N ASP A 36 -5.66 6.65 -10.15
CA ASP A 36 -6.54 7.80 -10.44
C ASP A 36 -7.15 8.44 -9.18
N ALA A 37 -7.17 7.72 -8.06
CA ALA A 37 -7.81 8.14 -6.83
C ALA A 37 -6.99 7.72 -5.59
N PRO A 38 -5.72 8.14 -5.49
CA PRO A 38 -4.80 7.64 -4.46
C PRO A 38 -5.29 7.91 -3.04
N TYR A 39 -6.10 8.97 -2.83
CA TYR A 39 -6.68 9.32 -1.53
C TYR A 39 -8.20 9.07 -1.45
N GLY A 40 -8.77 8.35 -2.42
CA GLY A 40 -10.18 7.98 -2.43
C GLY A 40 -11.10 8.92 -3.21
N SER A 41 -10.55 9.92 -3.91
CA SER A 41 -11.26 10.76 -4.86
C SER A 41 -10.37 11.10 -6.06
N LEU A 42 -10.98 11.60 -7.15
CA LEU A 42 -10.24 12.11 -8.31
C LEU A 42 -9.58 13.48 -8.04
N ASP A 43 -9.91 14.14 -6.93
CA ASP A 43 -9.36 15.43 -6.52
C ASP A 43 -8.20 15.24 -5.54
N ARG A 44 -7.08 14.71 -6.06
CA ARG A 44 -5.87 14.44 -5.28
C ARG A 44 -5.37 15.69 -4.54
N ASP A 45 -5.34 16.82 -5.23
CA ASP A 45 -4.75 18.04 -4.70
C ASP A 45 -5.64 18.63 -3.59
N GLY A 46 -6.97 18.60 -3.74
CA GLY A 46 -7.90 18.91 -2.67
C GLY A 46 -7.80 17.97 -1.48
N ASP A 47 -7.63 16.66 -1.70
CA ASP A 47 -7.44 15.68 -0.63
C ASP A 47 -6.16 15.94 0.19
N ILE A 48 -5.08 16.39 -0.48
CA ILE A 48 -3.82 16.80 0.17
C ILE A 48 -4.01 18.09 0.94
N ALA A 49 -4.56 19.13 0.30
CA ALA A 49 -4.81 20.43 0.92
C ALA A 49 -5.69 20.32 2.17
N ASN A 50 -6.65 19.40 2.18
CA ASN A 50 -7.48 19.10 3.35
C ASN A 50 -6.70 18.55 4.55
N VAL A 51 -5.47 18.08 4.37
CA VAL A 51 -4.56 17.65 5.46
C VAL A 51 -3.52 18.71 5.77
N THR A 52 -2.89 19.27 4.74
CA THR A 52 -1.75 20.18 4.88
C THR A 52 -2.16 21.63 5.15
N GLY A 53 -3.36 22.01 4.74
CA GLY A 53 -3.82 23.40 4.70
C GLY A 53 -3.19 24.23 3.57
N ASP A 54 -2.53 23.59 2.60
CA ASP A 54 -1.82 24.22 1.49
C ASP A 54 -2.10 23.46 0.18
N ASP A 55 -2.60 24.18 -0.83
CA ASP A 55 -2.94 23.67 -2.16
C ASP A 55 -1.83 23.93 -3.21
N GLU A 56 -0.95 24.91 -3.00
CA GLU A 56 0.10 25.27 -3.97
C GLU A 56 1.22 24.21 -4.05
N GLY A 57 1.43 23.44 -2.98
CA GLY A 57 2.48 22.42 -2.86
C GLY A 57 2.04 20.96 -3.09
N ALA A 58 0.80 20.70 -3.52
CA ALA A 58 0.22 19.35 -3.48
C ALA A 58 1.00 18.29 -4.28
N ALA A 59 1.55 18.63 -5.44
CA ALA A 59 2.34 17.69 -6.26
C ALA A 59 3.67 17.30 -5.59
N GLU A 60 4.35 18.27 -4.99
CA GLU A 60 5.59 18.02 -4.23
C GLU A 60 5.30 17.18 -2.99
N GLU A 61 4.24 17.51 -2.26
CA GLU A 61 3.83 16.75 -1.09
C GLU A 61 3.41 15.32 -1.46
N HIS A 62 2.72 15.11 -2.59
CA HIS A 62 2.40 13.76 -3.06
C HIS A 62 3.66 12.94 -3.35
N ARG A 63 4.68 13.57 -3.94
CA ARG A 63 5.98 12.91 -4.17
C ARG A 63 6.69 12.59 -2.85
N ALA A 64 6.62 13.50 -1.89
CA ALA A 64 7.17 13.31 -0.54
C ALA A 64 6.44 12.19 0.22
N VAL A 65 5.12 12.08 0.10
CA VAL A 65 4.33 10.95 0.63
C VAL A 65 4.83 9.63 0.05
N GLY A 66 5.19 9.57 -1.23
CA GLY A 66 5.77 8.36 -1.83
C GLY A 66 7.10 7.93 -1.20
N ALA A 67 8.00 8.89 -0.94
CA ALA A 67 9.24 8.59 -0.23
C ALA A 67 8.99 8.17 1.23
N ALA A 68 8.11 8.91 1.93
CA ALA A 68 7.72 8.62 3.31
C ALA A 68 7.03 7.26 3.43
N LEU A 69 6.24 6.85 2.43
CA LEU A 69 5.61 5.53 2.38
C LEU A 69 6.66 4.41 2.40
N VAL A 70 7.73 4.51 1.62
CA VAL A 70 8.81 3.50 1.63
C VAL A 70 9.43 3.36 3.02
N ALA A 71 9.68 4.48 3.70
CA ALA A 71 10.17 4.46 5.09
C ALA A 71 9.11 3.90 6.07
N PHE A 72 7.84 4.28 5.91
CA PHE A 72 6.72 3.80 6.71
C PHE A 72 6.58 2.27 6.64
N LEU A 73 6.65 1.68 5.44
CA LEU A 73 6.54 0.22 5.25
C LEU A 73 7.66 -0.56 5.96
N ARG A 74 8.83 0.05 6.12
CA ARG A 74 10.00 -0.57 6.76
C ARG A 74 9.96 -0.46 8.29
N HIS A 75 9.53 0.69 8.80
CA HIS A 75 9.72 1.07 10.20
C HIS A 75 8.45 1.09 11.04
N ALA A 76 7.28 1.24 10.42
CA ALA A 76 6.03 1.23 11.17
C ALA A 76 5.74 -0.17 11.74
N GLU A 77 5.07 -0.19 12.88
CA GLU A 77 4.72 -1.42 13.58
C GLU A 77 3.22 -1.66 13.55
N LEU A 78 2.82 -2.86 13.15
CA LEU A 78 1.45 -3.34 13.24
C LEU A 78 1.43 -4.64 14.03
N LYS A 79 0.60 -4.70 15.07
CA LYS A 79 0.38 -5.94 15.83
C LYS A 79 -0.44 -6.92 14.98
N PRO A 80 -0.13 -8.23 15.02
CA PRO A 80 -1.04 -9.23 14.47
C PRO A 80 -2.41 -9.16 15.14
N GLY A 81 -3.47 -9.45 14.38
CA GLY A 81 -4.84 -9.38 14.90
C GLY A 81 -5.90 -9.26 13.82
N ARG A 82 -7.15 -9.13 14.26
CA ARG A 82 -8.31 -8.99 13.38
C ARG A 82 -8.67 -7.52 13.23
N TYR A 83 -8.66 -7.03 11.99
CA TYR A 83 -8.90 -5.64 11.65
C TYR A 83 -10.11 -5.51 10.74
N GLY A 84 -10.84 -4.40 10.88
CA GLY A 84 -11.97 -4.05 10.03
C GLY A 84 -11.74 -2.70 9.34
N TYR A 85 -12.17 -2.55 8.10
CA TYR A 85 -12.14 -1.28 7.40
C TYR A 85 -13.26 -1.15 6.36
N HIS A 86 -13.72 0.10 6.14
CA HIS A 86 -14.60 0.41 5.01
C HIS A 86 -13.81 0.34 3.71
N ASN A 87 -14.27 -0.47 2.76
CA ASN A 87 -13.62 -0.69 1.48
C ASN A 87 -13.80 0.51 0.55
N PRO A 88 -12.75 1.31 0.31
CA PRO A 88 -12.84 2.51 -0.52
C PRO A 88 -13.14 2.18 -1.99
N LEU A 89 -12.77 0.97 -2.46
CA LEU A 89 -12.91 0.57 -3.86
C LEU A 89 -14.37 0.39 -4.31
N THR A 90 -15.32 0.31 -3.38
CA THR A 90 -16.76 0.16 -3.69
C THR A 90 -17.35 1.31 -4.49
N LYS A 91 -16.71 2.48 -4.48
CA LYS A 91 -17.18 3.71 -5.12
C LYS A 91 -16.24 4.24 -6.21
N LEU A 92 -15.16 3.52 -6.48
CA LEU A 92 -14.11 3.96 -7.39
C LEU A 92 -14.17 3.20 -8.71
N ASP A 93 -13.61 3.82 -9.75
CA ASP A 93 -13.41 3.18 -11.04
C ASP A 93 -12.24 2.18 -10.95
N LEU A 94 -12.49 0.93 -11.34
CA LEU A 94 -11.53 -0.17 -11.30
C LEU A 94 -11.09 -0.57 -12.72
N THR A 95 -11.09 0.36 -13.68
CA THR A 95 -10.65 0.06 -15.05
C THR A 95 -9.17 -0.37 -15.10
N HIS A 96 -8.32 0.17 -14.23
CA HIS A 96 -6.86 -0.06 -14.25
C HIS A 96 -6.34 -0.96 -13.13
N VAL A 97 -7.19 -1.27 -12.15
CA VAL A 97 -6.86 -2.03 -10.94
C VAL A 97 -8.05 -2.91 -10.58
N SER A 98 -7.91 -3.86 -9.66
CA SER A 98 -9.02 -4.67 -9.19
C SER A 98 -9.12 -4.64 -7.67
N ASP A 99 -10.21 -5.23 -7.17
CA ASP A 99 -10.39 -5.55 -5.76
C ASP A 99 -10.39 -7.07 -5.62
N VAL A 100 -9.49 -7.64 -4.82
CA VAL A 100 -9.41 -9.09 -4.59
C VAL A 100 -10.68 -9.68 -3.96
N PHE A 101 -11.55 -8.85 -3.39
CA PHE A 101 -12.85 -9.25 -2.87
C PHE A 101 -14.02 -9.03 -3.84
N ARG A 102 -13.76 -8.54 -5.05
CA ARG A 102 -14.80 -8.33 -6.05
C ARG A 102 -15.39 -9.68 -6.45
N ASP A 103 -16.70 -9.78 -6.32
CA ASP A 103 -17.45 -10.94 -6.81
C ASP A 103 -17.63 -10.78 -8.32
N GLU A 104 -17.00 -11.65 -9.11
CA GLU A 104 -17.05 -11.64 -10.58
C GLU A 104 -18.47 -11.87 -11.14
N SER A 105 -19.35 -12.54 -10.40
CA SER A 105 -20.71 -12.84 -10.86
C SER A 105 -21.65 -11.65 -10.72
N THR A 106 -21.43 -10.81 -9.71
CA THR A 106 -22.24 -9.61 -9.44
C THR A 106 -21.55 -8.32 -9.87
N GLY A 107 -20.23 -8.36 -10.06
CA GLY A 107 -19.39 -7.19 -10.29
C GLY A 107 -19.31 -6.26 -9.08
N THR A 108 -19.60 -6.74 -7.87
CA THR A 108 -19.65 -5.91 -6.65
C THR A 108 -18.58 -6.30 -5.64
N SER A 109 -18.13 -5.32 -4.86
CA SER A 109 -17.19 -5.48 -3.76
C SER A 109 -17.91 -5.29 -2.42
N PRO A 110 -17.48 -5.97 -1.34
CA PRO A 110 -18.05 -5.75 -0.02
C PRO A 110 -17.71 -4.34 0.51
N GLU A 111 -18.67 -3.67 1.14
CA GLU A 111 -18.46 -2.35 1.76
C GLU A 111 -17.59 -2.39 3.02
N GLN A 112 -17.59 -3.52 3.72
CA GLN A 112 -16.82 -3.73 4.94
C GLN A 112 -15.97 -4.97 4.78
N ILE A 113 -14.68 -4.83 5.05
CA ILE A 113 -13.73 -5.94 5.02
C ILE A 113 -13.28 -6.18 6.45
N VAL A 114 -13.29 -7.46 6.86
CA VAL A 114 -12.68 -7.90 8.10
C VAL A 114 -11.63 -8.94 7.75
N PHE A 115 -10.39 -8.67 8.14
CA PHE A 115 -9.23 -9.46 7.72
C PHE A 115 -8.29 -9.72 8.90
N GLU A 116 -7.66 -10.89 8.90
CA GLU A 116 -6.70 -11.29 9.93
C GLU A 116 -5.28 -11.03 9.45
N ILE A 117 -4.57 -10.14 10.15
CA ILE A 117 -3.16 -9.85 9.92
C ILE A 117 -2.34 -10.81 10.77
N GLY A 118 -1.58 -11.67 10.10
CA GLY A 118 -0.54 -12.49 10.72
C GLY A 118 0.87 -11.92 10.52
N PRO A 119 1.89 -12.47 11.24
CA PRO A 119 3.28 -12.04 11.13
C PRO A 119 3.84 -12.09 9.70
N GLU A 120 3.43 -13.07 8.89
CA GLU A 120 3.84 -13.24 7.50
C GLU A 120 3.42 -12.07 6.61
N HIS A 121 2.26 -11.46 6.87
CA HIS A 121 1.80 -10.28 6.15
C HIS A 121 2.73 -9.09 6.44
N VAL A 122 3.05 -8.86 7.72
CA VAL A 122 3.97 -7.78 8.13
C VAL A 122 5.37 -8.01 7.56
N ALA A 123 5.83 -9.27 7.54
CA ALA A 123 7.12 -9.63 6.93
C ALA A 123 7.15 -9.31 5.43
N LEU A 124 6.09 -9.62 4.68
CA LEU A 124 6.00 -9.29 3.25
C LEU A 124 5.89 -7.78 3.00
N ILE A 125 5.13 -7.03 3.81
CA ILE A 125 5.02 -5.57 3.69
C ILE A 125 6.39 -4.90 3.72
N ARG A 126 7.26 -5.33 4.64
CA ARG A 126 8.62 -4.81 4.78
C ARG A 126 9.52 -5.11 3.58
N HIS A 127 9.15 -6.10 2.77
CA HIS A 127 9.89 -6.52 1.58
C HIS A 127 9.24 -6.06 0.27
N LEU A 128 8.11 -5.34 0.32
CA LEU A 128 7.49 -4.80 -0.89
C LEU A 128 8.50 -3.94 -1.64
N ALA A 129 8.68 -4.22 -2.93
CA ALA A 129 9.50 -3.45 -3.85
C ALA A 129 8.77 -2.15 -4.24
N MET A 130 8.46 -1.32 -3.24
CA MET A 130 7.78 -0.06 -3.40
C MET A 130 8.74 1.01 -3.94
N GLY A 131 8.30 1.70 -4.98
CA GLY A 131 8.99 2.83 -5.58
C GLY A 131 7.99 3.87 -6.07
N TRP A 132 8.46 4.75 -6.95
CA TRP A 132 7.61 5.73 -7.61
C TRP A 132 7.40 5.33 -9.07
N ASP A 133 6.14 5.29 -9.48
CA ASP A 133 5.77 5.10 -10.88
C ASP A 133 5.61 6.47 -11.54
N GLU A 134 6.57 6.84 -12.39
CA GLU A 134 6.53 8.13 -13.11
C GLU A 134 5.41 8.17 -14.16
N ALA A 135 4.97 7.03 -14.70
CA ALA A 135 3.91 6.99 -15.71
C ALA A 135 2.52 7.19 -15.08
N ARG A 136 2.30 6.63 -13.89
CA ARG A 136 1.03 6.78 -13.15
C ARG A 136 1.05 7.94 -12.14
N GLY A 137 2.22 8.46 -11.80
CA GLY A 137 2.39 9.58 -10.87
C GLY A 137 2.02 9.24 -9.43
N VAL A 138 2.21 7.98 -9.01
CA VAL A 138 1.88 7.48 -7.67
C VAL A 138 2.95 6.50 -7.17
N PRO A 139 3.01 6.23 -5.85
CA PRO A 139 3.81 5.13 -5.32
C PRO A 139 3.26 3.78 -5.81
N ALA A 140 4.14 2.89 -6.28
CA ALA A 140 3.74 1.59 -6.78
C ALA A 140 4.76 0.51 -6.40
N VAL A 141 4.24 -0.71 -6.22
CA VAL A 141 5.07 -1.91 -6.09
C VAL A 141 5.51 -2.35 -7.49
N ASP A 142 6.77 -2.73 -7.65
CA ASP A 142 7.27 -3.37 -8.87
C ASP A 142 6.50 -4.69 -9.12
N ALA A 143 5.62 -4.68 -10.11
CA ALA A 143 4.77 -5.82 -10.43
C ALA A 143 5.54 -7.02 -11.01
N ASP A 144 6.74 -6.81 -11.55
CA ASP A 144 7.59 -7.89 -12.07
C ASP A 144 8.40 -8.56 -10.96
N ALA A 145 8.65 -7.84 -9.86
CA ALA A 145 9.40 -8.33 -8.70
C ALA A 145 8.84 -7.80 -7.36
N PRO A 146 7.59 -8.16 -6.95
CA PRO A 146 6.89 -7.48 -5.85
C PRO A 146 7.58 -7.55 -4.49
N TYR A 147 8.41 -8.58 -4.26
CA TYR A 147 9.16 -8.77 -3.02
C TYR A 147 10.69 -8.79 -3.24
N GLY A 148 11.15 -8.20 -4.34
CA GLY A 148 12.54 -8.20 -4.77
C GLY A 148 12.87 -9.26 -5.82
N PRO A 149 14.14 -9.33 -6.25
CA PRO A 149 14.55 -10.10 -7.41
C PRO A 149 14.41 -11.61 -7.20
N GLY A 150 14.04 -12.31 -8.27
CA GLY A 150 13.88 -13.77 -8.29
C GLY A 150 12.47 -14.19 -8.72
N SER A 151 12.14 -15.46 -8.48
CA SER A 151 10.75 -15.92 -8.63
C SER A 151 9.89 -15.39 -7.48
N LEU A 152 8.58 -15.23 -7.73
CA LEU A 152 7.63 -14.81 -6.71
C LEU A 152 7.72 -15.69 -5.46
N GLU A 153 7.71 -17.01 -5.66
CA GLU A 153 7.71 -18.00 -4.58
C GLU A 153 8.99 -17.93 -3.75
N ASP A 154 10.16 -17.85 -4.40
CA ASP A 154 11.45 -17.78 -3.70
C ASP A 154 11.58 -16.48 -2.89
N ALA A 155 11.18 -15.35 -3.48
CA ALA A 155 11.24 -14.05 -2.83
C ALA A 155 10.31 -13.99 -1.61
N MET A 156 9.07 -14.49 -1.75
CA MET A 156 8.13 -14.58 -0.65
C MET A 156 8.61 -15.55 0.44
N ALA A 157 9.04 -16.75 0.08
CA ALA A 157 9.54 -17.75 1.03
C ALA A 157 10.72 -17.19 1.84
N LYS A 158 11.64 -16.47 1.19
CA LYS A 158 12.74 -15.78 1.87
C LYS A 158 12.23 -14.72 2.83
N ALA A 159 11.28 -13.87 2.40
CA ALA A 159 10.75 -12.78 3.22
C ALA A 159 10.01 -13.29 4.48
N VAL A 160 9.29 -14.41 4.37
CA VAL A 160 8.54 -15.01 5.50
C VAL A 160 9.35 -16.02 6.31
N GLY A 161 10.62 -16.26 5.95
CA GLY A 161 11.55 -17.09 6.71
C GLY A 161 11.50 -18.60 6.41
N GLY A 162 10.91 -19.03 5.30
CA GLY A 162 10.90 -20.43 4.88
C GLY A 162 9.84 -20.77 3.82
N PRO A 163 9.87 -22.00 3.28
CA PRO A 163 8.87 -22.47 2.32
C PRO A 163 7.47 -22.56 2.94
N ARG A 164 6.44 -22.32 2.13
CA ARG A 164 5.03 -22.44 2.52
C ARG A 164 4.18 -22.91 1.34
N ASP A 165 3.14 -23.67 1.65
CA ASP A 165 2.20 -24.18 0.64
C ASP A 165 1.13 -23.17 0.25
N ASP A 166 0.98 -22.08 1.02
CA ASP A 166 -0.10 -21.09 0.87
C ASP A 166 0.36 -19.74 0.29
N LEU A 167 1.54 -19.68 -0.32
CA LEU A 167 2.12 -18.44 -0.85
C LEU A 167 1.21 -17.71 -1.84
N ALA A 168 0.56 -18.42 -2.78
CA ALA A 168 -0.35 -17.79 -3.74
C ALA A 168 -1.54 -17.10 -3.06
N ARG A 169 -2.10 -17.71 -2.01
CA ARG A 169 -3.18 -17.12 -1.21
C ARG A 169 -2.66 -15.92 -0.42
N LEU A 170 -1.50 -16.06 0.21
CA LEU A 170 -0.86 -15.00 0.99
C LEU A 170 -0.53 -13.77 0.11
N HIS A 171 -0.03 -13.99 -1.10
CA HIS A 171 0.27 -12.95 -2.07
C HIS A 171 -0.98 -12.12 -2.41
N ARG A 172 -2.06 -12.80 -2.78
CA ARG A 172 -3.34 -12.13 -3.08
C ARG A 172 -3.92 -11.41 -1.86
N ALA A 173 -3.67 -11.94 -0.66
CA ALA A 173 -4.10 -11.32 0.59
C ALA A 173 -3.29 -10.05 0.95
N MET A 174 -2.26 -9.69 0.19
CA MET A 174 -1.49 -8.48 0.45
C MET A 174 -2.24 -7.18 0.14
N GLN A 175 -3.29 -7.18 -0.69
CA GLN A 175 -4.13 -5.98 -0.87
C GLN A 175 -4.79 -5.54 0.46
N PRO A 176 -5.63 -6.36 1.12
CA PRO A 176 -6.21 -5.97 2.41
C PRO A 176 -5.14 -5.78 3.49
N ALA A 177 -4.07 -6.58 3.49
CA ALA A 177 -3.02 -6.45 4.48
C ALA A 177 -2.32 -5.09 4.42
N LEU A 178 -1.95 -4.64 3.22
CA LEU A 178 -1.36 -3.33 3.02
C LEU A 178 -2.36 -2.22 3.37
N GLN A 179 -3.62 -2.31 2.94
CA GLN A 179 -4.64 -1.30 3.28
C GLN A 179 -4.80 -1.12 4.80
N ILE A 180 -4.80 -2.23 5.56
CA ILE A 180 -4.88 -2.22 7.02
C ILE A 180 -3.61 -1.63 7.64
N PHE A 181 -2.44 -2.01 7.12
CA PHE A 181 -1.16 -1.51 7.59
C PHE A 181 -1.04 0.00 7.44
N LEU A 182 -1.39 0.56 6.27
CA LEU A 182 -1.36 2.01 6.06
C LEU A 182 -2.28 2.74 7.03
N ARG A 183 -3.45 2.17 7.36
CA ARG A 183 -4.44 2.79 8.26
C ARG A 183 -4.09 2.67 9.74
N SER A 184 -3.45 1.58 10.13
CA SER A 184 -3.43 1.14 11.54
C SER A 184 -2.04 0.94 12.13
N ALA A 185 -0.98 0.95 11.31
CA ALA A 185 0.37 0.83 11.83
C ALA A 185 0.77 2.11 12.58
N ASP A 186 1.58 1.90 13.61
CA ASP A 186 2.09 2.94 14.49
C ASP A 186 3.52 3.31 14.09
N ILE A 187 3.74 4.62 13.97
CA ILE A 187 5.06 5.22 13.75
C ILE A 187 5.04 6.63 14.34
N ALA A 188 6.16 7.07 14.90
CA ALA A 188 6.31 8.45 15.36
C ALA A 188 6.82 9.35 14.21
N PRO A 189 6.53 10.66 14.21
CA PRO A 189 7.23 11.57 13.33
C PRO A 189 8.75 11.54 13.58
N GLY A 190 9.55 11.73 12.54
CA GLY A 190 11.01 11.75 12.64
C GLY A 190 11.72 11.39 11.33
N ASP A 191 13.05 11.31 11.41
CA ASP A 191 13.92 10.94 10.30
C ASP A 191 14.21 9.43 10.30
N TYR A 192 13.94 8.77 9.17
CA TYR A 192 14.08 7.32 9.01
C TYR A 192 15.08 6.99 7.90
N ALA A 193 15.96 6.01 8.15
CA ALA A 193 16.96 5.53 7.20
C ALA A 193 16.46 4.37 6.32
#